data_AF-A0A432HVB5-F1
#
_entry.id   AF-A0A432HVB5-F1
#
_cell.length_a   1.000
_cell.length_b   1.000
_cell.length_c   1.000
_cell.angle_alpha   90.00
_cell.angle_beta   90.00
_cell.angle_gamma   90.00
#
_symmetry.space_group_name_H-M   'P 1'
#
loop_
_entity.id
_entity.type
_entity.pdbx_description
1 polymer ?
#
loop_
_entity_poly.entity_id
_entity_poly.type
_entity_poly.pdbx_seq_one_letter_code
_entity_poly.pdbx_strand_id
1 'polypeptide(L)'
;MIKRVEVQYRGIFQKTLGKYIGSDIVQIASRMGKVAFSNGRYSDAPERNGIPCKYFAFVSPDLSEEELEAECGSSLDIADVDVSVVVDDTMAKGVEPWGWHGIRPVNEKVGHKSCLLMVTRHDHEHLLKFTAKQPFPYRLATLEGDASLAGLWVFKDDLTRERCLGAVAAVDPAVISIEAVEEYLLDTTQDADRARAARDAYDTTLRRIKVVTPDQGIDWPHEIPVLPKWHEFEEGGVVVQGVKRGFELGPRGQNRNDGFKHGTSKTQRPVVRFDLCIKCTLCWLDCPDECFDPTDDGLYDINYEVCTGCHKCAEVCPVKECIVMVDEMQFEDDKSPWEQHKKDPAGYIQWAEDKKGPTRIRYRHVTGEGFETVEGVTVPAKS
;
A
#
# COMPACT_ATOMS: atom_id res chain seq x y z
N MET A 1 18.35 -6.05 24.28
CA MET A 1 18.37 -5.74 22.82
C MET A 1 16.94 -5.54 22.36
N ILE A 2 16.61 -4.42 21.70
CA ILE A 2 15.24 -4.14 21.23
C ILE A 2 15.10 -4.65 19.80
N LYS A 3 14.10 -5.50 19.56
CA LYS A 3 13.62 -5.89 18.25
C LYS A 3 12.48 -4.98 17.81
N ARG A 4 12.58 -4.43 16.61
CA ARG A 4 11.63 -3.46 16.04
C ARG A 4 10.90 -4.07 14.85
N VAL A 5 9.58 -4.13 14.96
CA VAL A 5 8.70 -4.55 13.87
C VAL A 5 7.83 -3.36 13.47
N GLU A 6 7.78 -3.05 12.18
CA GLU A 6 6.76 -2.17 11.63
C GLU A 6 5.77 -2.97 10.78
N VAL A 7 4.50 -2.61 10.85
CA VAL A 7 3.43 -3.10 9.98
C VAL A 7 2.95 -1.92 9.15
N GLN A 8 3.18 -1.99 7.85
CA GLN A 8 2.75 -1.01 6.85
C GLN A 8 1.43 -1.47 6.22
N TYR A 9 0.41 -0.63 6.31
CA TYR A 9 -0.95 -0.97 5.93
C TYR A 9 -1.66 0.22 5.26
N ARG A 10 -2.75 -0.05 4.56
CA ARG A 10 -3.64 0.97 3.99
C ARG A 10 -4.57 1.55 5.06
N GLY A 11 -4.45 2.85 5.33
CA GLY A 11 -5.26 3.57 6.30
C GLY A 11 -6.76 3.36 6.09
N ILE A 12 -7.50 3.26 7.19
CA ILE A 12 -8.91 2.83 7.25
C ILE A 12 -9.14 1.39 6.78
N PHE A 13 -8.69 1.01 5.58
CA PHE A 13 -9.01 -0.27 4.96
C PHE A 13 -8.35 -1.48 5.63
N GLN A 14 -7.19 -1.28 6.24
CA GLN A 14 -6.39 -2.31 6.89
C GLN A 14 -5.99 -1.92 8.31
N LYS A 15 -6.59 -0.86 8.87
CA LYS A 15 -6.29 -0.33 10.20
C LYS A 15 -6.37 -1.40 11.28
N THR A 16 -7.48 -2.12 11.32
CA THR A 16 -7.72 -3.17 12.31
C THR A 16 -6.74 -4.33 12.13
N LEU A 17 -6.41 -4.69 10.88
CA LEU A 17 -5.42 -5.71 10.57
C LEU A 17 -4.02 -5.32 11.06
N GLY A 18 -3.55 -4.11 10.73
CA GLY A 18 -2.25 -3.61 11.18
C GLY A 18 -2.13 -3.56 12.70
N LYS A 19 -3.18 -3.04 13.37
CA LYS A 19 -3.27 -3.03 14.83
C LYS A 19 -3.22 -4.44 15.42
N TYR A 20 -4.01 -5.38 14.91
CA TYR A 20 -4.03 -6.75 15.43
C TYR A 20 -2.69 -7.47 15.25
N ILE A 21 -2.04 -7.35 14.10
CA ILE A 21 -0.69 -7.92 13.93
C ILE A 21 0.28 -7.34 14.98
N GLY A 22 0.31 -6.02 15.16
CA GLY A 22 1.20 -5.38 16.13
C GLY A 22 0.89 -5.73 17.59
N SER A 23 -0.39 -5.68 17.98
CA SER A 23 -0.83 -6.02 19.34
C SER A 23 -0.63 -7.51 19.66
N ASP A 24 -0.85 -8.40 18.68
CA ASP A 24 -0.63 -9.83 18.86
C ASP A 24 0.85 -10.16 19.04
N ILE A 25 1.75 -9.50 18.30
CA ILE A 25 3.20 -9.66 18.50
C ILE A 25 3.57 -9.40 19.97
N VAL A 26 2.97 -8.38 20.60
CA VAL A 26 3.18 -8.08 22.03
C VAL A 26 2.70 -9.23 22.91
N GLN A 27 1.48 -9.72 22.69
CA GLN A 27 0.90 -10.81 23.49
C GLN A 27 1.70 -12.12 23.35
N ILE A 28 2.12 -12.44 22.13
CA ILE A 28 2.91 -13.65 21.84
C ILE A 28 4.32 -13.53 22.43
N ALA A 29 4.97 -12.38 22.29
CA ALA A 29 6.28 -12.13 22.90
C ALA A 29 6.23 -12.23 24.43
N SER A 30 5.14 -11.74 25.06
CA SER A 30 4.93 -11.87 26.50
C SER A 30 4.84 -13.32 26.96
N ARG A 31 4.16 -14.19 26.19
CA ARG A 31 4.13 -15.66 26.45
C ARG A 31 5.50 -16.31 26.36
N MET A 32 6.40 -15.74 25.56
CA MET A 32 7.80 -16.18 25.49
C MET A 32 8.67 -15.62 26.63
N GLY A 33 8.08 -14.93 27.61
CA GLY A 33 8.78 -14.32 28.74
C GLY A 33 9.53 -13.03 28.40
N LYS A 34 9.18 -12.36 27.29
CA LYS A 34 9.79 -11.09 26.86
C LYS A 34 8.89 -9.92 27.24
N VAL A 35 9.47 -8.74 27.34
CA VAL A 35 8.73 -7.48 27.47
C VAL A 35 8.48 -6.92 26.08
N ALA A 36 7.26 -6.46 25.82
CA ALA A 36 6.91 -5.93 24.52
C ALA A 36 5.87 -4.80 24.63
N PHE A 37 5.90 -3.89 23.67
CA PHE A 37 5.03 -2.72 23.59
C PHE A 37 4.67 -2.46 22.12
N SER A 38 3.50 -1.88 21.85
CA SER A 38 3.08 -1.52 20.49
C SER A 38 2.32 -0.20 20.44
N ASN A 39 2.53 0.59 19.39
CA ASN A 39 1.83 1.85 19.15
C ASN A 39 1.63 2.10 17.65
N GLY A 40 0.59 2.86 17.31
CA GLY A 40 0.43 3.39 15.96
C GLY A 40 1.35 4.59 15.75
N ARG A 41 1.79 4.82 14.50
CA ARG A 41 2.53 6.05 14.17
C ARG A 41 1.59 7.25 14.34
N TYR A 42 1.86 8.08 15.33
CA TYR A 42 0.96 9.18 15.70
C TYR A 42 0.72 10.16 14.56
N SER A 43 1.75 10.43 13.75
CA SER A 43 1.63 11.31 12.59
C SER A 43 0.51 10.86 11.67
N ASP A 44 0.25 9.56 11.47
CA ASP A 44 -0.81 9.09 10.56
C ASP A 44 -2.23 9.38 11.03
N ALA A 45 -2.41 9.87 12.26
CA ALA A 45 -3.72 10.17 12.83
C ALA A 45 -4.19 11.60 12.47
N PRO A 46 -5.46 11.78 12.05
CA PRO A 46 -6.42 10.74 11.71
C PRO A 46 -6.10 10.11 10.36
N GLU A 47 -6.26 8.78 10.25
CA GLU A 47 -6.02 8.03 9.02
C GLU A 47 -7.01 8.42 7.91
N ARG A 48 -6.65 8.14 6.66
CA ARG A 48 -7.50 8.33 5.47
C ARG A 48 -7.54 7.06 4.63
N ASN A 49 -8.57 6.93 3.81
CA ASN A 49 -8.77 5.78 2.94
C ASN A 49 -7.55 5.55 2.04
N GLY A 50 -6.89 4.40 2.19
CA GLY A 50 -5.82 3.95 1.29
C GLY A 50 -4.45 4.61 1.53
N ILE A 51 -4.38 5.69 2.31
CA ILE A 51 -3.09 6.33 2.60
C ILE A 51 -2.21 5.35 3.38
N PRO A 52 -0.93 5.17 2.98
CA PRO A 52 0.05 4.38 3.72
C PRO A 52 0.21 4.79 5.19
N CYS A 53 -0.07 3.86 6.10
CA CYS A 53 0.06 4.05 7.54
C CYS A 53 0.97 2.99 8.17
N LYS A 54 1.46 3.27 9.38
CA LYS A 54 2.35 2.36 10.12
C LYS A 54 1.86 2.05 11.54
N TYR A 55 2.11 0.81 11.97
CA TYR A 55 1.93 0.34 13.33
C TYR A 55 3.21 -0.35 13.79
N PHE A 56 3.66 -0.09 15.01
CA PHE A 56 4.93 -0.59 15.51
C PHE A 56 4.72 -1.59 16.64
N ALA A 57 5.60 -2.58 16.70
CA ALA A 57 5.75 -3.48 17.84
C ALA A 57 7.24 -3.58 18.21
N PHE A 58 7.52 -3.47 19.49
CA PHE A 58 8.85 -3.50 20.07
C PHE A 58 8.92 -4.68 21.03
N VAL A 59 9.97 -5.48 20.93
CA VAL A 59 10.17 -6.68 21.75
C VAL A 59 11.57 -6.66 22.35
N SER A 60 11.70 -6.83 23.65
CA SER A 60 12.99 -6.89 24.34
C SER A 60 12.98 -8.03 25.37
N PRO A 61 13.99 -8.91 25.38
CA PRO A 61 14.14 -9.91 26.42
C PRO A 61 14.77 -9.36 27.70
N ASP A 62 15.40 -8.16 27.65
CA ASP A 62 16.29 -7.69 28.71
C ASP A 62 15.80 -6.43 29.44
N LEU A 63 14.92 -5.65 28.81
CA LEU A 63 14.47 -4.36 29.36
C LEU A 63 13.20 -4.54 30.18
N SER A 64 13.06 -3.71 31.21
CA SER A 64 11.77 -3.51 31.86
C SER A 64 10.77 -2.81 30.94
N GLU A 65 9.48 -2.88 31.28
CA GLU A 65 8.41 -2.21 30.53
C GLU A 65 8.61 -0.68 30.49
N GLU A 66 8.94 -0.08 31.64
CA GLU A 66 9.20 1.37 31.75
C GLU A 66 10.38 1.82 30.87
N GLU A 67 11.47 1.05 30.84
CA GLU A 67 12.63 1.35 29.99
C GLU A 67 12.29 1.20 28.50
N LEU A 68 11.55 0.14 28.13
CA LEU A 68 11.16 -0.08 26.73
C LEU A 68 10.23 1.03 26.23
N GLU A 69 9.26 1.45 27.04
CA GLU A 69 8.36 2.57 26.72
C GLU A 69 9.10 3.91 26.67
N ALA A 70 10.05 4.17 27.57
CA ALA A 70 10.84 5.39 27.52
C ALA A 70 11.67 5.49 26.24
N GLU A 71 12.28 4.38 25.82
CA GLU A 71 13.10 4.31 24.59
C GLU A 71 12.26 4.34 23.31
N CYS A 72 11.12 3.63 23.27
CA CYS A 72 10.35 3.43 22.04
C CYS A 72 9.12 4.33 21.93
N GLY A 73 8.48 4.68 23.04
CA GLY A 73 7.27 5.50 23.09
C GLY A 73 7.52 7.00 22.97
N SER A 74 8.76 7.45 23.19
CA SER A 74 9.16 8.85 23.04
C SER A 74 9.41 9.28 21.59
N SER A 75 9.52 8.33 20.65
CA SER A 75 9.72 8.61 19.23
C SER A 75 8.41 8.54 18.44
N LEU A 76 8.18 9.53 17.57
CA LEU A 76 7.01 9.59 16.70
C LEU A 76 7.12 8.66 15.47
N ASP A 77 8.34 8.28 15.09
CA ASP A 77 8.67 7.35 14.02
C ASP A 77 9.94 6.59 14.38
N ILE A 78 10.24 5.49 13.69
CA ILE A 78 11.41 4.66 13.97
C ILE A 78 12.53 4.91 12.96
N ALA A 79 13.78 4.81 13.41
CA ALA A 79 14.95 5.00 12.56
C ALA A 79 15.26 3.76 11.71
N ASP A 80 15.08 2.57 12.30
CA ASP A 80 15.40 1.27 11.72
C ASP A 80 14.42 0.20 12.19
N VAL A 81 14.28 -0.87 11.41
CA VAL A 81 13.50 -2.07 11.75
C VAL A 81 14.31 -3.35 11.58
N ASP A 82 13.98 -4.36 12.37
CA ASP A 82 14.39 -5.75 12.14
C ASP A 82 13.47 -6.42 11.12
N VAL A 83 12.16 -6.15 11.20
CA VAL A 83 11.13 -6.70 10.31
C VAL A 83 10.14 -5.60 9.88
N SER A 84 9.99 -5.40 8.57
CA SER A 84 8.93 -4.56 7.99
C SER A 84 7.90 -5.44 7.31
N VAL A 85 6.69 -5.52 7.88
CA VAL A 85 5.57 -6.28 7.33
C VAL A 85 4.72 -5.34 6.48
N VAL A 86 4.57 -5.63 5.19
CA VAL A 86 3.77 -4.85 4.25
C VAL A 86 2.58 -5.68 3.81
N VAL A 87 1.37 -5.25 4.17
CA VAL A 87 0.13 -6.01 3.92
C VAL A 87 -0.58 -5.63 2.61
N ASP A 88 0.05 -4.78 1.80
CA ASP A 88 -0.33 -4.45 0.42
C ASP A 88 0.94 -4.16 -0.40
N ASP A 89 1.25 -5.01 -1.36
CA ASP A 89 2.47 -4.95 -2.17
C ASP A 89 2.57 -3.70 -3.06
N THR A 90 1.45 -3.07 -3.39
CA THR A 90 1.42 -1.82 -4.18
C THR A 90 2.13 -0.66 -3.46
N MET A 91 2.32 -0.75 -2.15
CA MET A 91 3.16 0.17 -1.37
C MET A 91 4.63 0.13 -1.81
N ALA A 92 5.08 -0.91 -2.51
CA ALA A 92 6.41 -0.95 -3.14
C ALA A 92 6.64 0.21 -4.10
N LYS A 93 5.58 0.77 -4.71
CA LYS A 93 5.64 1.94 -5.58
C LYS A 93 5.75 3.27 -4.83
N GLY A 94 5.72 3.21 -3.49
CA GLY A 94 5.95 4.35 -2.60
C GLY A 94 4.96 4.43 -1.47
N VAL A 95 5.42 5.04 -0.38
CA VAL A 95 4.60 5.36 0.78
C VAL A 95 4.67 6.85 1.05
N GLU A 96 3.50 7.49 1.10
CA GLU A 96 3.37 8.93 1.38
C GLU A 96 2.49 9.08 2.63
N PRO A 97 3.09 9.11 3.84
CA PRO A 97 2.34 9.27 5.09
C PRO A 97 1.52 10.57 5.12
N TRP A 98 2.17 11.62 4.62
CA TRP A 98 1.72 13.00 4.59
C TRP A 98 2.44 13.69 3.43
N GLY A 99 1.74 14.57 2.71
CA GLY A 99 2.29 15.20 1.51
C GLY A 99 3.64 15.90 1.71
N TRP A 100 3.89 16.48 2.90
CA TRP A 100 5.15 17.18 3.21
C TRP A 100 6.36 16.27 3.41
N HIS A 101 6.15 14.97 3.63
CA HIS A 101 7.24 13.99 3.72
C HIS A 101 7.66 13.47 2.34
N GLY A 102 6.89 13.80 1.30
CA GLY A 102 7.05 13.29 -0.04
C GLY A 102 6.84 11.78 -0.11
N ILE A 103 7.09 11.23 -1.30
CA ILE A 103 6.94 9.81 -1.55
C ILE A 103 8.22 9.08 -1.13
N ARG A 104 8.12 8.23 -0.11
CA ARG A 104 9.23 7.45 0.47
C ARG A 104 9.24 6.03 -0.07
N PRO A 105 10.41 5.38 -0.17
CA PRO A 105 10.44 3.96 -0.50
C PRO A 105 9.92 3.13 0.69
N VAL A 106 9.15 2.07 0.41
CA VAL A 106 8.57 1.21 1.45
C VAL A 106 9.62 0.55 2.33
N ASN A 107 10.82 0.31 1.80
CA ASN A 107 11.94 -0.32 2.49
C ASN A 107 12.91 0.69 3.12
N GLU A 108 12.53 1.97 3.26
CA GLU A 108 13.41 3.02 3.79
C GLU A 108 14.03 2.67 5.15
N LYS A 109 13.24 2.09 6.06
CA LYS A 109 13.68 1.76 7.42
C LYS A 109 14.31 0.37 7.54
N VAL A 110 14.32 -0.42 6.47
CA VAL A 110 14.85 -1.78 6.47
C VAL A 110 16.37 -1.70 6.43
N GLY A 111 17.01 -2.07 7.53
CA GLY A 111 18.45 -2.04 7.71
C GLY A 111 19.20 -3.28 7.18
N HIS A 112 20.50 -3.31 7.46
CA HIS A 112 21.36 -4.45 7.12
C HIS A 112 20.91 -5.72 7.86
N LYS A 113 20.74 -6.82 7.11
CA LYS A 113 20.21 -8.13 7.60
C LYS A 113 18.75 -8.12 8.10
N SER A 114 18.10 -6.97 8.13
CA SER A 114 16.67 -6.85 8.38
C SER A 114 15.84 -7.48 7.25
N CYS A 115 14.55 -7.70 7.50
CA CYS A 115 13.66 -8.32 6.53
C CYS A 115 12.51 -7.40 6.14
N LEU A 116 12.31 -7.19 4.84
CA LEU A 116 11.06 -6.71 4.26
C LEU A 116 10.20 -7.93 3.94
N LEU A 117 9.03 -8.03 4.55
CA LEU A 117 8.06 -9.10 4.35
C LEU A 117 6.83 -8.52 3.64
N MET A 118 6.52 -8.98 2.43
CA MET A 118 5.40 -8.47 1.64
C MET A 118 4.33 -9.54 1.42
N VAL A 119 3.07 -9.19 1.70
CA VAL A 119 1.90 -9.95 1.23
C VAL A 119 1.71 -9.64 -0.25
N THR A 120 1.90 -10.64 -1.13
CA THR A 120 1.89 -10.44 -2.58
C THR A 120 1.57 -11.72 -3.33
N ARG A 121 1.07 -11.62 -4.56
CA ARG A 121 1.04 -12.74 -5.53
C ARG A 121 2.26 -12.77 -6.44
N HIS A 122 3.05 -11.71 -6.43
CA HIS A 122 4.17 -11.52 -7.35
C HIS A 122 5.46 -12.14 -6.80
N ASP A 123 6.40 -12.43 -7.70
CA ASP A 123 7.72 -12.91 -7.31
C ASP A 123 8.65 -11.76 -6.90
N HIS A 124 9.83 -12.12 -6.38
CA HIS A 124 10.81 -11.14 -5.93
C HIS A 124 11.29 -10.23 -7.07
N GLU A 125 11.46 -10.74 -8.29
CA GLU A 125 11.96 -9.94 -9.42
C GLU A 125 10.95 -8.87 -9.83
N HIS A 126 9.66 -9.20 -9.81
CA HIS A 126 8.59 -8.25 -10.09
C HIS A 126 8.52 -7.16 -9.02
N LEU A 127 8.63 -7.50 -7.74
CA LEU A 127 8.67 -6.51 -6.65
C LEU A 127 9.88 -5.57 -6.76
N LEU A 128 11.05 -6.12 -7.13
CA LEU A 128 12.30 -5.36 -7.25
C LEU A 128 12.27 -4.31 -8.37
N LYS A 129 11.31 -4.38 -9.30
CA LYS A 129 11.06 -3.30 -10.28
C LYS A 129 10.54 -2.01 -9.64
N PHE A 130 10.08 -2.07 -8.38
CA PHE A 130 9.43 -0.94 -7.70
C PHE A 130 10.15 -0.55 -6.40
N THR A 131 10.79 -1.49 -5.71
CA THR A 131 11.48 -1.21 -4.44
C THR A 131 12.81 -0.51 -4.66
N ALA A 132 13.14 0.47 -3.81
CA ALA A 132 14.41 1.19 -3.89
C ALA A 132 15.63 0.31 -3.54
N LYS A 133 16.75 0.60 -4.20
CA LYS A 133 18.07 0.07 -3.80
C LYS A 133 18.42 0.50 -2.38
N GLN A 134 19.16 -0.35 -1.68
CA GLN A 134 19.72 -0.08 -0.36
C GLN A 134 21.25 -0.18 -0.43
N PRO A 135 22.01 0.60 0.35
CA PRO A 135 23.48 0.56 0.33
C PRO A 135 24.05 -0.72 0.96
N PHE A 136 23.21 -1.58 1.52
CA PHE A 136 23.56 -2.82 2.20
C PHE A 136 22.60 -3.95 1.79
N PRO A 137 23.00 -5.22 1.95
CA PRO A 137 22.11 -6.34 1.70
C PRO A 137 21.05 -6.46 2.80
N TYR A 138 19.82 -6.81 2.39
CA TYR A 138 18.68 -7.08 3.26
C TYR A 138 17.93 -8.33 2.75
N ARG A 139 16.95 -8.81 3.53
CA ARG A 139 16.11 -9.96 3.16
C ARG A 139 14.76 -9.48 2.63
N LEU A 140 14.31 -10.02 1.50
CA LEU A 140 12.96 -9.85 0.98
C LEU A 140 12.22 -11.19 1.08
N ALA A 141 11.25 -11.25 1.99
CA ALA A 141 10.36 -12.39 2.16
C ALA A 141 9.01 -12.09 1.50
N THR A 142 8.42 -13.11 0.87
CA THR A 142 7.06 -13.00 0.31
C THR A 142 6.11 -13.97 1.00
N LEU A 143 4.91 -13.48 1.29
CA LEU A 143 3.77 -14.25 1.78
C LEU A 143 2.67 -14.20 0.70
N GLU A 144 2.28 -15.35 0.17
CA GLU A 144 1.35 -15.38 -0.97
C GLU A 144 -0.05 -14.85 -0.60
N GLY A 145 -0.55 -13.80 -1.23
CA GLY A 145 -1.88 -13.28 -0.90
C GLY A 145 -2.24 -11.98 -1.61
N ASP A 146 -3.51 -11.61 -1.50
CA ASP A 146 -4.01 -10.29 -1.89
C ASP A 146 -4.02 -9.34 -0.68
N ALA A 147 -4.11 -8.03 -0.95
CA ALA A 147 -4.40 -7.04 0.08
C ALA A 147 -5.75 -7.34 0.76
N SER A 148 -5.72 -7.59 2.07
CA SER A 148 -6.91 -7.83 2.88
C SER A 148 -7.59 -6.50 3.24
N LEU A 149 -8.38 -5.96 2.31
CA LEU A 149 -9.08 -4.68 2.48
C LEU A 149 -10.49 -4.89 3.06
N ALA A 150 -10.87 -4.05 4.04
CA ALA A 150 -12.19 -4.02 4.66
C ALA A 150 -12.68 -2.58 4.91
N GLY A 151 -13.98 -2.37 5.14
CA GLY A 151 -14.48 -1.04 5.55
C GLY A 151 -14.06 -0.66 6.98
N LEU A 152 -14.21 0.62 7.36
CA LEU A 152 -13.85 1.14 8.71
C LEU A 152 -14.38 0.30 9.88
N TRP A 153 -15.58 -0.27 9.73
CA TRP A 153 -16.28 -1.02 10.78
C TRP A 153 -16.25 -2.53 10.58
N VAL A 154 -15.52 -3.02 9.57
CA VAL A 154 -15.49 -4.42 9.18
C VAL A 154 -14.06 -4.92 9.30
N PHE A 155 -13.88 -6.10 9.89
CA PHE A 155 -12.62 -6.82 9.82
C PHE A 155 -12.79 -7.97 8.83
N LYS A 156 -12.00 -7.97 7.76
CA LYS A 156 -12.01 -9.06 6.78
C LYS A 156 -11.24 -10.23 7.36
N ASP A 157 -11.97 -11.22 7.84
CA ASP A 157 -11.43 -12.42 8.46
C ASP A 157 -11.02 -13.46 7.42
N ASP A 158 -9.94 -13.15 6.68
CA ASP A 158 -9.41 -13.98 5.59
C ASP A 158 -8.07 -14.66 5.94
N LEU A 159 -7.81 -14.83 7.24
CA LEU A 159 -6.60 -15.42 7.81
C LEU A 159 -5.30 -14.64 7.54
N THR A 160 -5.36 -13.44 6.95
CA THR A 160 -4.16 -12.64 6.67
C THR A 160 -3.39 -12.28 7.96
N ARG A 161 -4.10 -12.01 9.06
CA ARG A 161 -3.51 -11.74 10.38
C ARG A 161 -2.63 -12.90 10.85
N GLU A 162 -3.19 -14.11 10.89
CA GLU A 162 -2.55 -15.34 11.35
C GLU A 162 -1.34 -15.68 10.48
N ARG A 163 -1.51 -15.58 9.15
CA ARG A 163 -0.46 -15.86 8.18
C ARG A 163 0.70 -14.88 8.30
N CYS A 164 0.42 -13.59 8.55
CA CYS A 164 1.45 -12.59 8.83
C CYS A 164 2.24 -12.92 10.11
N LEU A 165 1.57 -13.36 11.19
CA LEU A 165 2.26 -13.76 12.43
C LEU A 165 3.19 -14.96 12.21
N GLY A 166 2.73 -15.97 11.48
CA GLY A 166 3.55 -17.11 11.08
C GLY A 166 4.76 -16.70 10.22
N ALA A 167 4.55 -15.80 9.26
CA ALA A 167 5.62 -15.28 8.42
C ALA A 167 6.63 -14.42 9.21
N VAL A 168 6.19 -13.62 10.18
CA VAL A 168 7.07 -12.89 11.11
C VAL A 168 7.94 -13.86 11.91
N ALA A 169 7.36 -14.93 12.44
CA ALA A 169 8.10 -15.97 13.15
C ALA A 169 9.12 -16.70 12.26
N ALA A 170 8.85 -16.83 10.96
CA ALA A 170 9.77 -17.42 10.00
C ALA A 170 10.99 -16.51 9.72
N VAL A 171 10.77 -15.19 9.63
CA VAL A 171 11.85 -14.25 9.30
C VAL A 171 12.70 -13.86 10.50
N ASP A 172 12.12 -13.76 11.70
CA ASP A 172 12.87 -13.49 12.93
C ASP A 172 12.21 -14.15 14.17
N PRO A 173 12.63 -15.38 14.56
CA PRO A 173 12.10 -16.06 15.75
C PRO A 173 12.49 -15.37 17.07
N ALA A 174 13.45 -14.44 17.05
CA ALA A 174 13.78 -13.62 18.23
C ALA A 174 12.72 -12.55 18.49
N VAL A 175 11.85 -12.23 17.53
CA VAL A 175 10.62 -11.47 17.77
C VAL A 175 9.60 -12.39 18.43
N ILE A 176 9.08 -13.35 17.66
CA ILE A 176 8.08 -14.34 18.09
C ILE A 176 8.40 -15.72 17.51
N SER A 177 8.25 -16.80 18.27
CA SER A 177 8.41 -18.17 17.76
C SER A 177 7.08 -18.70 17.23
N ILE A 178 7.15 -19.62 16.27
CA ILE A 178 5.95 -20.20 15.67
C ILE A 178 5.17 -21.08 16.67
N GLU A 179 5.84 -21.73 17.60
CA GLU A 179 5.19 -22.47 18.69
C GLU A 179 4.35 -21.54 19.57
N ALA A 180 4.88 -20.37 19.91
CA ALA A 180 4.15 -19.38 20.72
C ALA A 180 2.99 -18.75 19.94
N VAL A 181 3.14 -18.58 18.61
CA VAL A 181 2.06 -18.13 17.73
C VAL A 181 0.92 -19.14 17.71
N GLU A 182 1.22 -20.43 17.51
CA GLU A 182 0.19 -21.49 17.48
C GLU A 182 -0.53 -21.59 18.81
N GLU A 183 0.20 -21.60 19.93
CA GLU A 183 -0.40 -21.64 21.27
C GLU A 183 -1.29 -20.43 21.53
N TYR A 184 -0.83 -19.22 21.18
CA TYR A 184 -1.61 -17.99 21.31
C TYR A 184 -2.90 -18.03 20.48
N LEU A 185 -2.81 -18.45 19.22
CA LEU A 185 -3.99 -18.52 18.34
C LEU A 185 -4.98 -19.59 18.83
N LEU A 186 -4.51 -20.77 19.24
CA LEU A 186 -5.36 -21.81 19.81
C LEU A 186 -6.10 -21.33 21.07
N ASP A 187 -5.39 -20.65 21.98
CA ASP A 187 -5.95 -20.17 23.24
C ASP A 187 -6.96 -19.03 23.04
N THR A 188 -6.64 -18.06 22.17
CA THR A 188 -7.47 -16.86 21.98
C THR A 188 -8.65 -17.06 21.04
N THR A 189 -8.52 -17.95 20.05
CA THR A 189 -9.56 -18.13 19.02
C THR A 189 -10.33 -19.43 19.17
N GLN A 190 -9.79 -20.41 19.93
CA GLN A 190 -10.32 -21.77 20.04
C GLN A 190 -10.45 -22.50 18.69
N ASP A 191 -9.68 -22.06 17.69
CA ASP A 191 -9.73 -22.56 16.32
C ASP A 191 -8.36 -23.09 15.87
N ALA A 192 -8.29 -24.41 15.65
CA ALA A 192 -7.05 -25.06 15.23
C ALA A 192 -6.66 -24.75 13.78
N ASP A 193 -7.61 -24.35 12.93
CA ASP A 193 -7.31 -24.01 11.53
C ASP A 193 -6.56 -22.67 11.43
N ARG A 194 -6.77 -21.75 12.37
CA ARG A 194 -6.00 -20.50 12.47
C ARG A 194 -4.54 -20.73 12.79
N ALA A 195 -4.25 -21.58 13.78
CA ALA A 195 -2.89 -21.97 14.11
C ALA A 195 -2.22 -22.71 12.94
N ARG A 196 -2.96 -23.60 12.27
CA ARG A 196 -2.50 -24.29 11.06
C ARG A 196 -2.15 -23.31 9.93
N ALA A 197 -2.99 -22.30 9.69
CA ALA A 197 -2.73 -21.27 8.69
C ALA A 197 -1.46 -20.47 8.98
N ALA A 198 -1.18 -20.17 10.26
CA ALA A 198 0.08 -19.55 10.67
C ALA A 198 1.27 -20.47 10.42
N ARG A 199 1.16 -21.77 10.72
CA ARG A 199 2.22 -22.77 10.46
C ARG A 199 2.50 -22.96 8.97
N ASP A 200 1.46 -23.08 8.16
CA ASP A 200 1.60 -23.22 6.71
C ASP A 200 2.26 -21.98 6.09
N ALA A 201 1.90 -20.78 6.59
CA ALA A 201 2.55 -19.52 6.21
C ALA A 201 4.01 -19.49 6.64
N TYR A 202 4.33 -19.92 7.87
CA TYR A 202 5.72 -20.02 8.35
C TYR A 202 6.58 -20.90 7.43
N ASP A 203 6.12 -22.13 7.15
CA ASP A 203 6.86 -23.10 6.33
C ASP A 203 7.06 -22.61 4.89
N THR A 204 6.04 -21.93 4.35
CA THR A 204 6.10 -21.36 3.01
C THR A 204 7.04 -20.16 2.96
N THR A 205 6.96 -19.25 3.93
CA THR A 205 7.79 -18.04 3.99
C THR A 205 9.27 -18.41 4.11
N LEU A 206 9.65 -19.44 4.89
CA LEU A 206 11.04 -19.92 4.98
C LEU A 206 11.66 -20.24 3.61
N ARG A 207 10.85 -20.71 2.65
CA ARG A 207 11.29 -21.08 1.30
C ARG A 207 11.24 -19.90 0.31
N ARG A 208 10.68 -18.76 0.72
CA ARG A 208 10.43 -17.57 -0.11
C ARG A 208 11.17 -16.34 0.37
N ILE A 209 12.35 -16.53 0.97
CA ILE A 209 13.26 -15.46 1.36
C ILE A 209 14.38 -15.31 0.32
N LYS A 210 14.51 -14.13 -0.26
CA LYS A 210 15.63 -13.74 -1.13
C LYS A 210 16.53 -12.76 -0.39
N VAL A 211 17.84 -12.91 -0.51
CA VAL A 211 18.78 -11.85 -0.13
C VAL A 211 18.87 -10.86 -1.29
N VAL A 212 18.50 -9.61 -1.03
CA VAL A 212 18.58 -8.52 -1.99
C VAL A 212 19.94 -7.83 -1.84
N THR A 213 20.67 -7.70 -2.94
CA THR A 213 21.99 -7.06 -2.97
C THR A 213 21.88 -5.57 -3.29
N PRO A 214 22.90 -4.74 -2.98
CA PRO A 214 22.84 -3.29 -3.21
C PRO A 214 22.61 -2.84 -4.67
N ASP A 215 22.90 -3.71 -5.63
CA ASP A 215 22.66 -3.48 -7.06
C ASP A 215 21.22 -3.77 -7.51
N GLN A 216 20.41 -4.42 -6.67
CA GLN A 216 19.03 -4.80 -6.97
C GLN A 216 18.02 -3.78 -6.42
N GLY A 217 16.99 -3.49 -7.23
CA GLY A 217 16.01 -2.45 -6.96
C GLY A 217 16.14 -1.27 -7.94
N ILE A 218 15.31 -0.26 -7.75
CA ILE A 218 15.35 0.98 -8.54
C ILE A 218 16.12 2.08 -7.84
N ASP A 219 16.70 2.98 -8.63
CA ASP A 219 17.11 4.28 -8.13
C ASP A 219 15.84 5.08 -7.84
N TRP A 220 15.67 5.52 -6.60
CA TRP A 220 14.42 6.10 -6.14
C TRP A 220 14.13 7.41 -6.90
N PRO A 221 13.01 7.53 -7.64
CA PRO A 221 12.80 8.65 -8.56
C PRO A 221 12.26 9.91 -7.87
N HIS A 222 11.84 9.82 -6.61
CA HIS A 222 11.25 10.94 -5.88
C HIS A 222 12.28 11.61 -4.99
N GLU A 223 12.38 12.94 -5.10
CA GLU A 223 13.17 13.73 -4.17
C GLU A 223 12.56 13.67 -2.77
N ILE A 224 13.41 13.46 -1.78
CA ILE A 224 13.05 13.45 -0.37
C ILE A 224 13.00 14.91 0.12
N PRO A 225 11.82 15.42 0.53
CA PRO A 225 11.73 16.77 1.05
C PRO A 225 12.57 16.95 2.31
N VAL A 226 13.28 18.08 2.39
CA VAL A 226 13.97 18.52 3.59
C VAL A 226 13.02 19.41 4.38
N LEU A 227 12.64 18.97 5.58
CA LEU A 227 11.78 19.76 6.44
C LEU A 227 12.52 21.01 6.95
N PRO A 228 11.86 22.19 6.98
CA PRO A 228 12.46 23.39 7.52
C PRO A 228 12.76 23.24 9.01
N LYS A 229 13.86 23.84 9.46
CA LYS A 229 14.17 23.98 10.88
C LYS A 229 13.20 24.95 11.54
N TRP A 230 13.02 24.85 12.86
CA TRP A 230 12.08 25.68 13.62
C TRP A 230 12.25 27.21 13.41
N HIS A 231 13.46 27.68 13.09
CA HIS A 231 13.78 29.08 12.83
C HIS A 231 13.70 29.47 11.34
N GLU A 232 13.41 28.53 10.45
CA GLU A 232 13.21 28.74 9.00
C GLU A 232 11.72 28.88 8.64
N PHE A 233 10.82 28.67 9.62
CA PHE A 233 9.40 28.91 9.43
C PHE A 233 9.14 30.41 9.24
N GLU A 234 8.31 30.74 8.25
CA GLU A 234 7.87 32.11 8.01
C GLU A 234 7.01 32.62 9.19
N GLU A 235 6.96 33.95 9.36
CA GLU A 235 6.07 34.57 10.35
C GLU A 235 4.62 34.22 10.03
N GLY A 236 3.95 33.49 10.94
CA GLY A 236 2.63 32.90 10.71
C GLY A 236 2.63 31.38 10.46
N GLY A 237 3.79 30.72 10.37
CA GLY A 237 3.94 29.27 10.24
C GLY A 237 4.08 28.79 8.78
N VAL A 238 3.89 27.48 8.53
CA VAL A 238 3.87 26.91 7.17
C VAL A 238 2.57 27.31 6.49
N VAL A 239 2.57 28.42 5.75
CA VAL A 239 1.43 28.78 4.91
C VAL A 239 1.51 27.95 3.63
N VAL A 240 0.57 27.03 3.46
CA VAL A 240 0.40 26.34 2.16
C VAL A 240 0.00 27.40 1.15
N GLN A 241 0.91 27.73 0.23
CA GLN A 241 0.63 28.71 -0.81
C GLN A 241 -0.56 28.21 -1.63
N GLY A 242 -1.53 29.09 -1.87
CA GLY A 242 -2.69 28.76 -2.67
C GLY A 242 -2.26 28.32 -4.06
N VAL A 243 -2.82 27.20 -4.53
CA VAL A 243 -2.57 26.72 -5.88
C VAL A 243 -3.00 27.81 -6.87
N LYS A 244 -2.11 28.17 -7.81
CA LYS A 244 -2.43 29.18 -8.83
C LYS A 244 -3.61 28.67 -9.66
N ARG A 245 -4.54 29.56 -9.97
CA ARG A 245 -5.66 29.22 -10.86
C ARG A 245 -5.17 29.16 -12.31
N GLY A 246 -5.75 28.23 -13.05
CA GLY A 246 -5.45 27.99 -14.45
C GLY A 246 -6.17 26.72 -14.92
N PHE A 247 -6.37 26.64 -16.22
CA PHE A 247 -7.12 25.58 -16.86
C PHE A 247 -6.58 25.46 -18.27
N GLU A 248 -6.08 24.28 -18.61
CA GLU A 248 -5.67 23.92 -19.96
C GLU A 248 -6.35 22.60 -20.35
N LEU A 249 -6.69 22.48 -21.64
CA LEU A 249 -7.20 21.22 -22.17
C LEU A 249 -6.01 20.29 -22.43
N GLY A 250 -6.14 19.03 -22.01
CA GLY A 250 -5.13 18.00 -22.17
C GLY A 250 -4.56 17.48 -20.85
N PRO A 251 -3.67 16.46 -20.93
CA PRO A 251 -3.05 15.83 -19.78
C PRO A 251 -2.42 16.86 -18.83
N ARG A 252 -2.68 16.73 -17.52
CA ARG A 252 -2.14 17.59 -16.46
C ARG A 252 -2.51 19.09 -16.62
N GLY A 253 -3.57 19.38 -17.36
CA GLY A 253 -4.02 20.76 -17.60
C GLY A 253 -4.79 21.40 -16.45
N GLN A 254 -5.19 20.63 -15.43
CA GLN A 254 -5.82 21.15 -14.21
C GLN A 254 -4.79 21.44 -13.11
N ASN A 255 -4.97 22.56 -12.40
CA ASN A 255 -4.11 22.93 -11.29
C ASN A 255 -4.35 22.05 -10.07
N ARG A 256 -3.27 21.54 -9.49
CA ARG A 256 -3.29 20.67 -8.30
C ARG A 256 -2.19 21.08 -7.34
N ASN A 257 -2.26 20.58 -6.11
CA ASN A 257 -1.22 20.83 -5.13
C ASN A 257 -0.05 19.86 -5.35
N ASP A 258 1.08 20.37 -5.84
CA ASP A 258 2.29 19.55 -6.10
C ASP A 258 2.86 18.88 -4.84
N GLY A 259 2.58 19.45 -3.65
CA GLY A 259 2.97 18.88 -2.36
C GLY A 259 1.99 17.84 -1.81
N PHE A 260 0.93 17.50 -2.54
CA PHE A 260 -0.11 16.58 -2.08
C PHE A 260 -0.58 15.71 -3.26
N LYS A 261 0.26 14.73 -3.65
CA LYS A 261 0.01 13.91 -4.84
C LYS A 261 -0.91 12.71 -4.55
N HIS A 262 -0.76 11.94 -3.47
CA HIS A 262 -1.66 10.82 -3.09
C HIS A 262 -1.79 9.65 -4.07
N GLY A 263 -1.16 9.71 -5.24
CA GLY A 263 -1.13 8.60 -6.19
C GLY A 263 -0.48 7.32 -5.67
N THR A 264 0.17 7.34 -4.50
CA THR A 264 0.66 6.11 -3.85
C THR A 264 -0.41 5.38 -3.04
N SER A 265 -1.58 5.97 -2.86
CA SER A 265 -2.70 5.40 -2.10
C SER A 265 -3.44 4.28 -2.84
N LYS A 266 -3.25 4.19 -4.16
CA LYS A 266 -3.96 3.24 -5.02
C LYS A 266 -3.40 1.83 -4.91
N THR A 267 -4.28 0.88 -4.61
CA THR A 267 -4.06 -0.57 -4.84
C THR A 267 -4.49 -0.99 -6.25
N GLN A 268 -5.37 -0.21 -6.88
CA GLN A 268 -5.83 -0.41 -8.26
C GLN A 268 -5.95 0.93 -8.97
N ARG A 269 -5.77 0.94 -10.29
CA ARG A 269 -5.97 2.12 -11.13
C ARG A 269 -7.03 1.88 -12.22
N PRO A 270 -7.75 2.92 -12.68
CA PRO A 270 -8.66 2.79 -13.80
C PRO A 270 -7.92 2.72 -15.13
N VAL A 271 -8.23 1.75 -15.97
CA VAL A 271 -7.88 1.68 -17.39
C VAL A 271 -9.06 2.17 -18.21
N VAL A 272 -8.85 3.18 -19.05
CA VAL A 272 -9.90 3.84 -19.83
C VAL A 272 -9.83 3.38 -21.29
N ARG A 273 -10.90 2.75 -21.80
CA ARG A 273 -11.11 2.47 -23.23
C ARG A 273 -11.74 3.68 -23.92
N PHE A 274 -10.91 4.59 -24.43
CA PHE A 274 -11.34 5.86 -25.01
C PHE A 274 -12.30 5.71 -26.20
N ASP A 275 -12.20 4.65 -26.99
CA ASP A 275 -13.10 4.35 -28.11
C ASP A 275 -14.52 3.97 -27.66
N LEU A 276 -14.68 3.53 -26.40
CA LEU A 276 -15.98 3.24 -25.81
C LEU A 276 -16.60 4.46 -25.10
N CYS A 277 -15.81 5.52 -24.89
CA CYS A 277 -16.24 6.71 -24.17
C CYS A 277 -17.32 7.47 -24.96
N ILE A 278 -18.45 7.70 -24.30
CA ILE A 278 -19.56 8.50 -24.85
C ILE A 278 -19.51 9.97 -24.45
N LYS A 279 -18.40 10.43 -23.85
CA LYS A 279 -18.15 11.83 -23.47
C LYS A 279 -19.24 12.44 -22.58
N CYS A 280 -19.74 11.65 -21.63
CA CYS A 280 -20.84 12.04 -20.73
C CYS A 280 -20.42 12.86 -19.50
N THR A 281 -19.11 13.11 -19.32
CA THR A 281 -18.55 13.92 -18.22
C THR A 281 -18.66 13.34 -16.80
N LEU A 282 -19.43 12.27 -16.58
CA LEU A 282 -19.69 11.73 -15.22
C LEU A 282 -18.41 11.36 -14.47
N CYS A 283 -17.46 10.67 -15.12
CA CYS A 283 -16.20 10.29 -14.48
C CYS A 283 -15.36 11.49 -14.02
N TRP A 284 -15.48 12.64 -14.69
CA TRP A 284 -14.80 13.88 -14.30
C TRP A 284 -15.54 14.58 -13.16
N LEU A 285 -16.87 14.67 -13.26
CA LEU A 285 -17.71 15.35 -12.26
C LEU A 285 -17.70 14.64 -10.90
N ASP A 286 -17.74 13.31 -10.89
CA ASP A 286 -17.82 12.51 -9.66
C ASP A 286 -16.45 12.11 -9.10
N CYS A 287 -15.36 12.56 -9.71
CA CYS A 287 -14.02 12.27 -9.20
C CYS A 287 -13.72 13.16 -7.98
N PRO A 288 -13.58 12.59 -6.76
CA PRO A 288 -13.36 13.40 -5.55
C PRO A 288 -11.98 14.06 -5.53
N ASP A 289 -11.01 13.48 -6.23
CA ASP A 289 -9.62 13.98 -6.31
C ASP A 289 -9.35 14.77 -7.60
N GLU A 290 -10.39 15.02 -8.41
CA GLU A 290 -10.28 15.76 -9.67
C GLU A 290 -9.15 15.25 -10.58
N CYS A 291 -8.93 13.93 -10.63
CA CYS A 291 -7.81 13.33 -11.36
C CYS A 291 -8.01 13.25 -12.88
N PHE A 292 -9.19 13.61 -13.38
CA PHE A 292 -9.46 13.65 -14.82
C PHE A 292 -9.22 15.04 -15.40
N ASP A 293 -8.45 15.13 -16.49
CA ASP A 293 -8.20 16.34 -17.24
C ASP A 293 -9.02 16.31 -18.56
N PRO A 294 -9.90 17.29 -18.80
CA PRO A 294 -10.62 17.40 -20.07
C PRO A 294 -9.65 17.63 -21.24
N THR A 295 -9.81 16.90 -22.34
CA THR A 295 -8.92 16.97 -23.51
C THR A 295 -9.55 17.72 -24.69
N ASP A 296 -8.73 18.06 -25.69
CA ASP A 296 -9.15 18.84 -26.86
C ASP A 296 -10.21 18.15 -27.74
N ASP A 297 -10.27 16.81 -27.68
CA ASP A 297 -11.21 15.97 -28.41
C ASP A 297 -12.45 15.59 -27.58
N GLY A 298 -12.61 16.20 -26.39
CA GLY A 298 -13.74 15.98 -25.50
C GLY A 298 -13.70 14.65 -24.75
N LEU A 299 -12.53 14.01 -24.67
CA LEU A 299 -12.26 12.89 -23.75
C LEU A 299 -11.75 13.43 -22.41
N TYR A 300 -11.40 12.51 -21.51
CA TYR A 300 -10.94 12.82 -20.17
C TYR A 300 -9.70 11.96 -19.89
N ASP A 301 -8.53 12.58 -19.92
CA ASP A 301 -7.29 11.91 -19.53
C ASP A 301 -7.22 11.76 -18.02
N ILE A 302 -6.55 10.75 -17.50
CA ILE A 302 -6.38 10.58 -16.06
C ILE A 302 -4.93 10.82 -15.63
N ASN A 303 -4.76 11.68 -14.64
CA ASN A 303 -3.50 11.89 -13.97
C ASN A 303 -3.32 10.87 -12.82
N TYR A 304 -2.53 9.82 -13.08
CA TYR A 304 -2.27 8.76 -12.11
C TYR A 304 -1.40 9.20 -10.93
N GLU A 305 -0.69 10.33 -11.01
CA GLU A 305 0.05 10.88 -9.87
C GLU A 305 -0.89 11.34 -8.76
N VAL A 306 -2.16 11.65 -9.09
CA VAL A 306 -3.18 12.09 -8.14
C VAL A 306 -4.36 11.16 -7.96
N CYS A 307 -4.51 10.18 -8.84
CA CYS A 307 -5.55 9.18 -8.70
C CYS A 307 -5.33 8.34 -7.44
N THR A 308 -6.30 8.33 -6.53
CA THR A 308 -6.27 7.50 -5.31
C THR A 308 -6.79 6.07 -5.52
N GLY A 309 -7.30 5.76 -6.72
CA GLY A 309 -7.83 4.44 -7.04
C GLY A 309 -9.14 4.12 -6.32
N CYS A 310 -10.02 5.11 -6.11
CA CYS A 310 -11.25 5.00 -5.31
C CYS A 310 -12.46 4.35 -6.01
N HIS A 311 -12.31 3.88 -7.26
CA HIS A 311 -13.33 3.20 -8.09
C HIS A 311 -14.55 4.04 -8.53
N LYS A 312 -14.73 5.29 -8.06
CA LYS A 312 -15.91 6.10 -8.39
C LYS A 312 -16.14 6.31 -9.88
N CYS A 313 -15.07 6.54 -10.64
CA CYS A 313 -15.15 6.69 -12.10
C CYS A 313 -15.64 5.42 -12.81
N ALA A 314 -15.21 4.24 -12.37
CA ALA A 314 -15.67 2.96 -12.90
C ALA A 314 -17.12 2.65 -12.48
N GLU A 315 -17.52 3.05 -11.29
CA GLU A 315 -18.88 2.89 -10.76
C GLU A 315 -19.90 3.72 -11.53
N VAL A 316 -19.57 4.99 -11.80
CA VAL A 316 -20.51 5.94 -12.44
C VAL A 316 -20.54 5.84 -13.97
N CYS A 317 -19.52 5.21 -14.58
CA CYS A 317 -19.47 5.10 -16.03
C CYS A 317 -20.66 4.29 -16.57
N PRO A 318 -21.51 4.86 -17.46
CA PRO A 318 -22.67 4.14 -17.98
C PRO A 318 -22.28 3.02 -18.96
N VAL A 319 -21.05 3.05 -19.47
CA VAL A 319 -20.49 2.03 -20.37
C VAL A 319 -19.59 1.11 -19.56
N LYS A 320 -20.11 -0.08 -19.21
CA LYS A 320 -19.48 -1.03 -18.26
C LYS A 320 -18.01 -1.36 -18.51
N GLU A 321 -17.57 -1.41 -19.77
CA GLU A 321 -16.22 -1.79 -20.18
C GLU A 321 -15.33 -0.60 -20.59
N CYS A 322 -15.84 0.63 -20.42
CA CYS A 322 -15.11 1.85 -20.73
C CYS A 322 -14.08 2.22 -19.67
N ILE A 323 -14.39 2.04 -18.38
CA ILE A 323 -13.46 2.30 -17.28
C ILE A 323 -13.45 1.07 -16.37
N VAL A 324 -12.31 0.39 -16.29
CA VAL A 324 -12.16 -0.84 -15.50
C VAL A 324 -10.97 -0.71 -14.57
N MET A 325 -11.15 -1.10 -13.32
CA MET A 325 -10.11 -1.02 -12.30
C MET A 325 -9.20 -2.24 -12.40
N VAL A 326 -7.90 -2.01 -12.46
CA VAL A 326 -6.85 -3.02 -12.67
C VAL A 326 -5.81 -2.91 -11.56
N ASP A 327 -5.25 -4.04 -11.15
CA ASP A 327 -4.18 -4.13 -10.16
C ASP A 327 -3.00 -3.19 -10.51
N GLU A 328 -2.63 -2.37 -9.54
CA GLU A 328 -1.59 -1.34 -9.67
C GLU A 328 -0.21 -1.92 -9.96
N MET A 329 0.07 -3.15 -9.49
CA MET A 329 1.34 -3.84 -9.72
C MET A 329 1.56 -4.24 -11.20
N GLN A 330 0.55 -4.11 -12.06
CA GLN A 330 0.69 -4.36 -13.50
C GLN A 330 1.31 -3.19 -14.28
N PHE A 331 1.55 -2.05 -13.63
CA PHE A 331 1.96 -0.80 -14.29
C PHE A 331 3.30 -0.30 -13.78
N GLU A 332 4.20 0.02 -14.70
CA GLU A 332 5.56 0.50 -14.39
C GLU A 332 5.68 2.03 -14.39
N ASP A 333 4.71 2.76 -14.95
CA ASP A 333 4.71 4.22 -15.00
C ASP A 333 3.32 4.84 -14.86
N ASP A 334 3.30 6.17 -14.68
CA ASP A 334 2.11 7.01 -14.53
C ASP A 334 1.92 7.96 -15.74
N LYS A 335 2.32 7.52 -16.93
CA LYS A 335 2.16 8.30 -18.17
C LYS A 335 0.69 8.47 -18.55
N SER A 336 0.40 9.51 -19.32
CA SER A 336 -0.94 9.78 -19.85
C SER A 336 -1.44 8.62 -20.71
N PRO A 337 -2.56 7.96 -20.35
CA PRO A 337 -3.18 6.98 -21.23
C PRO A 337 -3.77 7.63 -22.49
N TRP A 338 -4.25 8.87 -22.42
CA TRP A 338 -4.80 9.56 -23.58
C TRP A 338 -3.73 9.87 -24.64
N GLU A 339 -2.52 10.28 -24.24
CA GLU A 339 -1.42 10.49 -25.21
C GLU A 339 -1.04 9.20 -25.94
N GLN A 340 -1.03 8.07 -25.21
CA GLN A 340 -0.79 6.75 -25.81
C GLN A 340 -1.87 6.39 -26.82
N HIS A 341 -3.14 6.63 -26.47
CA HIS A 341 -4.27 6.43 -27.37
C HIS A 341 -4.19 7.32 -28.62
N LYS A 342 -3.86 8.60 -28.48
CA LYS A 342 -3.71 9.51 -29.63
C LYS A 342 -2.61 9.07 -30.58
N LYS A 343 -1.50 8.55 -30.04
CA LYS A 343 -0.35 8.11 -30.83
C LYS A 343 -0.63 6.82 -31.61
N ASP A 344 -1.26 5.84 -30.94
CA ASP A 344 -1.61 4.55 -31.55
C ASP A 344 -2.94 4.05 -30.96
N PRO A 345 -4.09 4.43 -31.56
CA PRO A 345 -5.39 4.05 -31.05
C PRO A 345 -5.61 2.54 -30.99
N ALA A 346 -5.16 1.81 -32.03
CA ALA A 346 -5.36 0.37 -32.14
C ALA A 346 -4.46 -0.40 -31.15
N GLY A 347 -3.18 -0.02 -31.06
CA GLY A 347 -2.27 -0.58 -30.08
C GLY A 347 -2.69 -0.30 -28.64
N TYR A 348 -3.20 0.91 -28.36
CA TYR A 348 -3.74 1.26 -27.05
C TYR A 348 -4.96 0.42 -26.67
N ILE A 349 -5.88 0.16 -27.61
CA ILE A 349 -7.04 -0.70 -27.35
C ILE A 349 -6.61 -2.11 -26.97
N GLN A 350 -5.65 -2.69 -27.69
CA GLN A 350 -5.12 -4.01 -27.37
C GLN A 350 -4.46 -4.02 -25.99
N TRP A 351 -3.59 -3.03 -25.72
CA TRP A 351 -2.96 -2.86 -24.42
C TRP A 351 -3.99 -2.76 -23.29
N ALA A 352 -5.07 -2.00 -23.48
CA ALA A 352 -6.11 -1.82 -22.48
C ALA A 352 -6.87 -3.14 -22.23
N GLU A 353 -7.20 -3.93 -23.26
CA GLU A 353 -7.81 -5.24 -23.08
C GLU A 353 -6.89 -6.22 -22.36
N ASP A 354 -5.60 -6.25 -22.73
CA ASP A 354 -4.61 -7.12 -22.10
C ASP A 354 -4.47 -6.80 -20.60
N LYS A 355 -4.46 -5.52 -20.22
CA LYS A 355 -4.41 -5.08 -18.81
C LYS A 355 -5.69 -5.38 -18.05
N LYS A 356 -6.87 -5.19 -18.66
CA LYS A 356 -8.14 -5.50 -18.01
C LYS A 356 -8.30 -6.99 -17.73
N GLY A 357 -7.78 -7.84 -18.60
CA GLY A 357 -7.95 -9.29 -18.50
C GLY A 357 -9.41 -9.73 -18.50
N PRO A 358 -9.71 -10.98 -18.10
CA PRO A 358 -11.05 -11.55 -18.14
C PRO A 358 -11.90 -11.23 -16.89
N THR A 359 -11.33 -10.56 -15.90
CA THR A 359 -11.92 -10.47 -14.56
C THR A 359 -12.26 -9.02 -14.22
N ARG A 360 -13.38 -8.78 -13.54
CA ARG A 360 -13.77 -7.46 -13.02
C ARG A 360 -14.00 -7.54 -11.52
N ILE A 361 -13.43 -6.61 -10.79
CA ILE A 361 -13.56 -6.50 -9.33
C ILE A 361 -14.54 -5.37 -9.01
N ARG A 362 -15.53 -5.66 -8.17
CA ARG A 362 -16.50 -4.69 -7.66
C ARG A 362 -16.55 -4.74 -6.14
N TYR A 363 -16.22 -3.65 -5.47
CA TYR A 363 -16.34 -3.57 -4.01
C TYR A 363 -17.79 -3.32 -3.59
N ARG A 364 -18.27 -4.05 -2.58
CA ARG A 364 -19.63 -3.85 -2.04
C ARG A 364 -19.63 -2.65 -1.09
N HIS A 365 -19.98 -1.48 -1.63
CA HIS A 365 -19.91 -0.19 -0.94
C HIS A 365 -20.80 -0.10 0.32
N VAL A 366 -21.89 -0.87 0.39
CA VAL A 366 -22.91 -0.77 1.46
C VAL A 366 -22.54 -1.57 2.71
N THR A 367 -21.90 -2.73 2.55
CA THR A 367 -21.59 -3.60 3.69
C THR A 367 -20.15 -3.47 4.15
N GLY A 368 -19.24 -2.98 3.30
CA GLY A 368 -17.79 -2.99 3.58
C GLY A 368 -17.19 -4.40 3.61
N GLU A 369 -17.96 -5.41 3.20
CA GLU A 369 -17.56 -6.82 3.17
C GLU A 369 -17.10 -7.22 1.76
N GLY A 370 -15.79 -7.33 1.61
CA GLY A 370 -15.14 -7.97 0.47
C GLY A 370 -15.39 -7.31 -0.89
N PHE A 371 -15.02 -8.06 -1.93
CA PHE A 371 -15.24 -7.69 -3.33
C PHE A 371 -15.94 -8.84 -4.05
N GLU A 372 -16.75 -8.49 -5.03
CA GLU A 372 -17.34 -9.41 -5.96
C GLU A 372 -16.51 -9.45 -7.23
N THR A 373 -16.20 -10.67 -7.65
CA THR A 373 -15.51 -10.93 -8.90
C THR A 373 -16.54 -11.34 -9.94
N VAL A 374 -16.65 -10.59 -11.03
CA VAL A 374 -17.52 -10.92 -12.17
C VAL A 374 -16.70 -11.11 -13.43
N GLU A 375 -17.19 -11.96 -14.34
CA GLU A 375 -16.57 -12.17 -15.64
C GLU A 375 -16.70 -10.90 -16.48
N GLY A 376 -15.58 -10.43 -17.01
CA GLY A 376 -15.49 -9.29 -17.91
C GLY A 376 -15.82 -9.66 -19.34
N VAL A 377 -16.26 -8.69 -20.13
CA VAL A 377 -16.54 -8.90 -21.56
C VAL A 377 -15.51 -8.14 -22.37
N THR A 378 -14.81 -8.84 -23.26
CA THR A 378 -13.97 -8.18 -24.27
C THR A 378 -14.87 -7.50 -25.30
N VAL A 379 -14.71 -6.18 -25.43
CA VAL A 379 -15.49 -5.38 -26.38
C VAL A 379 -14.62 -5.11 -27.61
N PRO A 380 -15.08 -5.49 -28.82
CA PRO A 380 -14.38 -5.17 -30.06
C PRO A 380 -14.14 -3.67 -30.20
N ALA A 381 -13.06 -3.29 -30.90
CA ALA A 381 -12.79 -1.89 -31.20
C ALA A 381 -14.00 -1.27 -31.92
N LYS A 382 -14.46 -0.12 -31.46
CA LYS A 382 -15.45 0.66 -32.20
C LYS A 382 -14.74 1.41 -33.33
N SER A 383 -15.22 1.18 -34.55
CA SER A 383 -14.77 1.83 -35.79
C SER A 383 -15.08 3.31 -35.81
#